data_AF-A0A498NXK9-F1
#
_entry.id   AF-A0A498NXK9-F1
#
_cell.length_a   1.000
_cell.length_b   1.000
_cell.length_c   1.000
_cell.angle_alpha   90.00
_cell.angle_beta   90.00
_cell.angle_gamma   90.00
#
_symmetry.space_group_name_H-M   'P 1'
#
loop_
_entity.id
_entity.type
_entity.pdbx_description
1 polymer ?
#
loop_
_entity_poly.entity_id
_entity_poly.type
_entity_poly.pdbx_seq_one_letter_code
_entity_poly.pdbx_strand_id
1 'polypeptide(L)'
;MTQRLEKVLNRASETADTLFQEVLGRKDKADSTRNALNVLQRFKFLFNLPLNIERNIQKGDYDVVINDYEKAKSLFGNTEVPVFKKERSACAFVVYSEVETRIEALRKLLLDKLLETPSTLHDQKRYIRYLSDLHAPGDPAWQCIVAQHKWILQLMQNCKEDFIKEQKDYINNLIKTEKEKKERSLVPSSVREELLHNVYQFLSGNPVVVDFNLTTG
;
A
#
# COMPACT_ATOMS: atom_id res chain seq x y z
N MET A 1 7.49 -26.12 90.21
CA MET A 1 8.74 -26.03 89.40
C MET A 1 8.48 -26.04 87.88
N THR A 2 7.35 -26.55 87.39
CA THR A 2 7.04 -26.72 85.95
C THR A 2 6.71 -25.42 85.20
N GLN A 3 6.02 -24.46 85.84
CA GLN A 3 5.62 -23.18 85.20
C GLN A 3 6.80 -22.30 84.74
N ARG A 4 7.96 -22.43 85.39
CA ARG A 4 9.16 -21.64 85.03
C ARG A 4 9.81 -22.18 83.75
N LEU A 5 9.75 -23.49 83.54
CA LEU A 5 10.26 -24.15 82.32
C LEU A 5 9.36 -23.83 81.13
N GLU A 6 8.05 -23.88 81.33
CA GLU A 6 7.05 -23.53 80.30
C GLU A 6 7.20 -22.08 79.83
N LYS A 7 7.42 -21.13 80.75
CA LYS A 7 7.72 -19.73 80.39
C LYS A 7 9.02 -19.56 79.60
N VAL A 8 10.06 -20.34 79.91
CA VAL A 8 11.33 -20.28 79.17
C VAL A 8 11.17 -20.91 77.79
N LEU A 9 10.44 -22.02 77.69
CA LEU A 9 10.16 -22.70 76.43
C LEU A 9 9.29 -21.84 75.50
N ASN A 10 8.23 -21.22 76.02
CA ASN A 10 7.38 -20.34 75.22
C ASN A 10 8.14 -19.10 74.73
N ARG A 11 9.00 -18.50 75.56
CA ARG A 11 9.88 -17.40 75.13
C ARG A 11 10.89 -17.84 74.07
N ALA A 12 11.47 -19.03 74.22
CA ALA A 12 12.37 -19.58 73.23
C ALA A 12 11.64 -19.85 71.90
N SER A 13 10.40 -20.35 71.97
CA SER A 13 9.54 -20.57 70.79
C SER A 13 9.16 -19.26 70.11
N GLU A 14 8.68 -18.26 70.85
CA GLU A 14 8.33 -16.93 70.31
C GLU A 14 9.55 -16.23 69.66
N THR A 15 10.72 -16.37 70.28
CA THR A 15 11.97 -15.82 69.73
C THR A 15 12.36 -16.57 68.45
N ALA A 16 12.22 -17.90 68.42
CA ALA A 16 12.47 -18.70 67.23
C ALA A 16 11.48 -18.35 66.10
N ASP A 17 10.19 -18.22 66.39
CA ASP A 17 9.17 -17.85 65.41
C ASP A 17 9.43 -16.47 64.82
N THR A 18 9.83 -15.50 65.65
CA THR A 18 10.23 -14.16 65.18
C THR A 18 11.45 -14.23 64.26
N LEU A 19 12.46 -15.03 64.61
CA LEU A 19 13.64 -15.25 63.76
C LEU A 19 13.27 -15.95 62.44
N PHE A 20 12.38 -16.94 62.46
CA PHE A 20 11.92 -17.62 61.26
C PHE A 20 11.12 -16.67 60.36
N GLN A 21 10.24 -15.84 60.92
CA GLN A 21 9.50 -14.85 60.14
C GLN A 21 10.43 -13.82 59.49
N GLU A 22 11.47 -13.35 60.20
CA GLU A 22 12.46 -12.45 59.61
C GLU A 22 13.28 -13.13 58.50
N VAL A 23 13.70 -14.37 58.70
CA VAL A 23 14.49 -15.12 57.70
C VAL A 23 13.63 -15.45 56.47
N LEU A 24 12.38 -15.88 56.68
CA LEU A 24 11.42 -16.14 55.61
C LEU A 24 11.08 -14.85 54.85
N GLY A 25 10.85 -13.74 55.55
CA GLY A 25 10.60 -12.45 54.90
C GLY A 25 11.80 -11.94 54.08
N ARG A 26 13.03 -12.14 54.55
CA ARG A 26 14.24 -11.82 53.77
C ARG A 26 14.41 -12.75 52.58
N LYS A 27 14.10 -14.03 52.74
CA LYS A 27 14.10 -15.02 51.65
C LYS A 27 13.07 -14.66 50.58
N ASP A 28 11.82 -14.40 50.97
CA ASP A 28 10.75 -14.03 50.04
C ASP A 28 11.09 -12.73 49.29
N LYS A 29 11.71 -11.75 49.94
CA LYS A 29 12.16 -10.52 49.27
C LYS A 29 13.29 -10.79 48.27
N ALA A 30 14.24 -11.66 48.61
CA ALA A 30 15.30 -12.08 47.70
C ALA A 30 14.74 -12.90 46.52
N ASP A 31 13.83 -13.83 46.79
CA ASP A 31 13.18 -14.67 45.80
C ASP A 31 12.26 -13.85 44.89
N SER A 32 11.53 -12.86 45.42
CA SER A 32 10.74 -11.92 44.62
C SER A 32 11.63 -11.08 43.69
N THR A 33 12.77 -10.60 44.18
CA THR A 33 13.73 -9.84 43.36
C THR A 33 14.32 -10.73 42.27
N ARG A 34 14.67 -11.98 42.60
CA ARG A 34 15.18 -12.98 41.66
C ARG A 34 14.14 -13.36 40.62
N ASN A 35 12.88 -13.52 41.02
CA ASN A 35 11.77 -13.80 40.12
C ASN A 35 11.52 -12.63 39.15
N ALA A 36 11.51 -11.39 39.65
CA ALA A 36 11.40 -10.20 38.81
C ALA A 36 12.56 -10.10 37.79
N LEU A 37 13.79 -10.39 38.21
CA LEU A 37 14.96 -10.41 37.32
C LEU A 37 14.84 -11.50 36.24
N ASN A 38 14.43 -12.72 36.62
CA ASN A 38 14.22 -13.82 35.67
C ASN A 38 13.12 -13.49 34.65
N VAL A 39 12.03 -12.84 35.10
CA VAL A 39 10.96 -12.31 34.25
C VAL A 39 11.53 -11.28 33.28
N LEU A 40 12.27 -10.26 33.75
CA LEU A 40 12.87 -9.24 32.89
C LEU A 40 13.86 -9.82 31.87
N GLN A 41 14.68 -10.80 32.25
CA GLN A 41 15.61 -11.46 31.34
C GLN A 41 14.88 -12.29 30.27
N ARG A 42 13.83 -13.01 30.65
CA ARG A 42 13.01 -13.81 29.73
C ARG A 42 12.21 -12.93 28.76
N PHE A 43 11.75 -11.77 29.22
CA PHE A 43 10.97 -10.83 28.43
C PHE A 43 11.80 -9.71 27.79
N LYS A 44 13.14 -9.72 27.93
CA LYS A 44 14.05 -8.81 27.20
C LYS A 44 13.83 -8.88 25.69
N PHE A 45 13.49 -10.05 25.17
CA PHE A 45 13.12 -10.25 23.77
C PHE A 45 11.88 -9.44 23.36
N LEU A 46 10.87 -9.31 24.22
CA LEU A 46 9.65 -8.56 23.91
C LEU A 46 9.90 -7.06 23.80
N PHE A 47 10.79 -6.50 24.64
CA PHE A 47 11.16 -5.10 24.55
C PHE A 47 11.97 -4.78 23.28
N ASN A 48 12.73 -5.76 22.79
CA ASN A 48 13.49 -5.64 21.56
C ASN A 48 12.67 -6.00 20.31
N LEU A 49 11.49 -6.59 20.47
CA LEU A 49 10.66 -7.06 19.37
C LEU A 49 10.23 -5.92 18.43
N PRO A 50 9.69 -4.78 18.91
CA PRO A 50 9.30 -3.67 18.02
C PRO A 50 10.48 -3.14 17.20
N LEU A 51 11.64 -2.97 17.87
CA LEU A 51 12.89 -2.55 17.25
C LEU A 51 13.40 -3.55 16.22
N ASN A 52 13.28 -4.86 16.49
CA ASN A 52 13.72 -5.90 15.57
C ASN A 52 12.78 -5.99 14.36
N ILE A 53 11.47 -5.89 14.59
CA ILE A 53 10.46 -5.84 13.53
C ILE A 53 10.75 -4.68 12.58
N GLU A 54 10.93 -3.46 13.11
CA GLU A 54 11.23 -2.28 12.30
C GLU A 54 12.50 -2.44 11.48
N ARG A 55 13.58 -2.94 12.10
CA ARG A 55 14.85 -3.19 11.40
C ARG A 55 14.71 -4.24 10.31
N ASN A 56 13.96 -5.32 10.55
CA ASN A 56 13.76 -6.38 9.57
C ASN A 56 12.83 -5.94 8.42
N ILE A 57 11.84 -5.09 8.69
CA ILE A 57 11.01 -4.46 7.65
C ILE A 57 11.87 -3.62 6.71
N GLN A 58 12.82 -2.83 7.24
CA GLN A 58 13.74 -2.03 6.41
C GLN A 58 14.68 -2.89 5.57
N LYS A 59 15.06 -4.07 6.06
CA LYS A 59 15.90 -5.03 5.32
C LYS A 59 15.13 -5.84 4.28
N GLY A 60 13.80 -5.91 4.39
CA GLY A 60 12.96 -6.78 3.56
C GLY A 60 12.93 -8.25 4.02
N ASP A 61 13.47 -8.56 5.20
CA ASP A 61 13.52 -9.91 5.77
C ASP A 61 12.22 -10.23 6.53
N TYR A 62 11.12 -10.35 5.79
CA TYR A 62 9.81 -10.56 6.37
C TYR A 62 9.69 -11.90 7.11
N ASP A 63 10.33 -12.98 6.64
CA ASP A 63 10.29 -14.30 7.29
C ASP A 63 10.73 -14.26 8.76
N VAL A 64 11.72 -13.43 9.09
CA VAL A 64 12.23 -13.29 10.45
C VAL A 64 11.21 -12.59 11.33
N VAL A 65 10.52 -11.57 10.78
CA VAL A 65 9.45 -10.85 11.48
C VAL A 65 8.31 -11.80 11.88
N ILE A 66 7.88 -12.68 10.97
CA ILE A 66 6.80 -13.64 11.24
C ILE A 66 7.20 -14.61 12.35
N ASN A 67 8.38 -15.20 12.23
CA ASN A 67 8.90 -16.14 13.23
C ASN A 67 9.06 -15.48 14.61
N ASP A 68 9.56 -14.26 14.66
CA ASP A 68 9.72 -13.51 15.91
C ASP A 68 8.36 -13.17 16.53
N TYR A 69 7.36 -12.82 15.71
CA TYR A 69 5.99 -12.58 16.14
C TYR A 69 5.31 -13.85 16.69
N GLU A 70 5.47 -14.98 16.01
CA GLU A 70 4.91 -16.25 16.46
C GLU A 70 5.58 -16.73 17.76
N LYS A 71 6.90 -16.57 17.88
CA LYS A 71 7.63 -16.80 19.13
C LYS A 71 7.11 -15.90 20.24
N ALA A 72 6.91 -14.62 19.99
CA ALA A 72 6.36 -13.70 20.98
C ALA A 72 4.96 -14.15 21.43
N LYS A 73 4.08 -14.49 20.48
CA LYS A 73 2.73 -14.99 20.75
C LYS A 73 2.74 -16.28 21.59
N SER A 74 3.64 -17.22 21.29
CA SER A 74 3.84 -18.45 22.06
C SER A 74 4.36 -18.17 23.48
N LEU A 75 5.27 -17.20 23.63
CA LEU A 75 5.77 -16.78 24.93
C LEU A 75 4.68 -16.13 25.78
N PHE A 76 3.73 -15.39 25.19
CA PHE A 76 2.57 -14.87 25.91
C PHE A 76 1.55 -15.96 26.27
N GLY A 77 1.35 -16.97 25.42
CA GLY A 77 0.40 -18.06 25.67
C GLY A 77 0.85 -19.06 26.74
N ASN A 78 2.15 -19.36 26.81
CA ASN A 78 2.68 -20.38 27.70
C ASN A 78 3.08 -19.88 29.10
N THR A 79 3.17 -18.56 29.31
CA THR A 79 3.67 -18.05 30.59
C THR A 79 2.53 -17.65 31.51
N GLU A 80 2.12 -18.58 32.37
CA GLU A 80 1.20 -18.35 33.49
C GLU A 80 1.84 -17.54 34.62
N VAL A 81 2.58 -16.45 34.32
CA VAL A 81 3.03 -15.56 35.40
C VAL A 81 1.84 -14.67 35.80
N PRO A 82 1.44 -14.63 37.08
CA PRO A 82 0.35 -13.76 37.55
C PRO A 82 0.61 -12.26 37.31
N VAL A 83 1.85 -11.87 37.00
CA VAL A 83 2.23 -10.51 36.54
C VAL A 83 1.53 -10.12 35.21
N PHE A 84 1.14 -11.10 34.39
CA PHE A 84 0.40 -10.86 33.13
C PHE A 84 -1.09 -11.20 33.22
N LYS A 85 -1.53 -11.98 34.21
CA LYS A 85 -2.93 -12.44 34.32
C LYS A 85 -3.83 -11.54 35.18
N LYS A 86 -3.33 -10.89 36.24
CA LYS A 86 -4.24 -10.36 37.28
C LYS A 86 -4.51 -8.85 37.23
N GLU A 87 -3.64 -8.05 36.64
CA GLU A 87 -3.93 -6.64 36.42
C GLU A 87 -3.20 -6.17 35.17
N ARG A 88 -3.90 -5.38 34.38
CA ARG A 88 -3.51 -4.83 33.08
C ARG A 88 -2.24 -3.98 33.23
N SER A 89 -1.09 -4.63 33.33
CA SER A 89 0.23 -3.99 33.44
C SER A 89 0.44 -3.15 32.18
N ALA A 90 0.34 -1.83 32.33
CA ALA A 90 0.39 -0.86 31.23
C ALA A 90 1.61 -1.08 30.33
N CYS A 91 2.74 -1.55 30.87
CA CYS A 91 3.94 -1.81 30.10
C CYS A 91 3.78 -2.99 29.12
N ALA A 92 3.15 -4.09 29.54
CA ALA A 92 2.92 -5.25 28.67
C ALA A 92 1.89 -4.93 27.57
N PHE A 93 0.85 -4.16 27.91
CA PHE A 93 -0.15 -3.73 26.94
C PHE A 93 0.42 -2.74 25.93
N VAL A 94 1.28 -1.80 26.36
CA VAL A 94 1.95 -0.85 25.47
C VAL A 94 2.88 -1.57 24.51
N VAL A 95 3.71 -2.50 24.99
CA VAL A 95 4.61 -3.27 24.10
C VAL A 95 3.82 -4.15 23.14
N TYR A 96 2.78 -4.83 23.60
CA TYR A 96 1.94 -5.66 22.72
C TYR A 96 1.19 -4.81 21.69
N SER A 97 0.62 -3.67 22.10
CA SER A 97 -0.06 -2.72 21.22
C SER A 97 0.89 -2.13 20.17
N GLU A 98 2.14 -1.83 20.55
CA GLU A 98 3.16 -1.33 19.62
C GLU A 98 3.52 -2.39 18.58
N VAL A 99 3.72 -3.64 19.03
CA VAL A 99 3.98 -4.79 18.14
C VAL A 99 2.82 -4.99 17.18
N GLU A 100 1.57 -5.01 17.66
CA GLU A 100 0.38 -5.14 16.81
C GLU A 100 0.26 -3.99 15.81
N THR A 101 0.52 -2.75 16.23
CA THR A 101 0.50 -1.58 15.33
C THR A 101 1.54 -1.72 14.23
N ARG A 102 2.74 -2.22 14.56
CA ARG A 102 3.82 -2.42 13.59
C ARG A 102 3.53 -3.59 12.64
N ILE A 103 2.93 -4.66 13.14
CA ILE A 103 2.44 -5.81 12.34
C ILE A 103 1.36 -5.33 11.37
N GLU A 104 0.43 -4.49 11.82
CA GLU A 104 -0.62 -3.94 10.97
C GLU A 104 -0.07 -3.02 9.87
N ALA A 105 0.92 -2.19 10.19
CA ALA A 105 1.66 -1.40 9.19
C ALA A 105 2.36 -2.30 8.16
N LEU A 106 2.96 -3.42 8.61
CA LEU A 106 3.56 -4.41 7.72
C LEU A 106 2.52 -5.08 6.82
N ARG A 107 1.34 -5.45 7.36
CA ARG A 107 0.25 -6.02 6.56
C ARG A 107 -0.16 -5.08 5.43
N LYS A 108 -0.33 -3.78 5.73
CA LYS A 108 -0.65 -2.76 4.71
C LYS A 108 0.44 -2.64 3.65
N LEU A 109 1.71 -2.59 4.06
CA LEU A 109 2.83 -2.52 3.13
C LEU A 109 2.92 -3.75 2.22
N LEU A 110 2.73 -4.96 2.78
CA LEU A 110 2.70 -6.21 2.01
C LEU A 110 1.53 -6.23 1.03
N LEU A 111 0.37 -5.71 1.44
CA LEU A 111 -0.82 -5.61 0.60
C LEU A 111 -0.60 -4.61 -0.54
N ASP A 112 -0.04 -3.43 -0.28
CA ASP A 112 0.32 -2.46 -1.31
C ASP A 112 1.33 -3.06 -2.30
N LYS A 113 2.33 -3.78 -1.81
CA LYS A 113 3.30 -4.50 -2.66
C LYS A 113 2.71 -5.65 -3.45
N LEU A 114 1.63 -6.26 -2.97
CA LEU A 114 0.88 -7.27 -3.70
C LEU A 114 0.00 -6.65 -4.81
N LEU A 115 -0.50 -5.43 -4.58
CA LEU A 115 -1.31 -4.67 -5.53
C LEU A 115 -0.48 -3.96 -6.61
N GLU A 116 0.82 -3.75 -6.39
CA GLU A 116 1.76 -3.26 -7.42
C GLU A 116 1.89 -4.29 -8.57
N THR A 117 1.11 -4.11 -9.64
CA THR A 117 1.31 -4.81 -10.92
C THR A 117 2.24 -4.02 -11.83
N PRO A 118 3.23 -4.62 -12.52
CA PRO A 118 3.50 -6.06 -12.66
C PRO A 118 4.53 -6.57 -11.62
N SER A 119 4.08 -7.33 -10.63
CA SER A 119 4.96 -8.05 -9.70
C SER A 119 5.19 -9.49 -10.18
N THR A 120 6.31 -10.10 -9.78
CA THR A 120 6.60 -11.50 -10.17
C THR A 120 5.67 -12.45 -9.42
N LEU A 121 5.29 -13.56 -10.07
CA LEU A 121 4.43 -14.60 -9.47
C LEU A 121 5.04 -15.19 -8.19
N HIS A 122 6.38 -15.24 -8.11
CA HIS A 122 7.10 -15.74 -6.95
C HIS A 122 6.90 -14.82 -5.73
N ASP A 123 7.02 -13.52 -5.93
CA ASP A 123 6.81 -12.52 -4.88
C ASP A 123 5.35 -12.49 -4.43
N GLN A 124 4.40 -12.56 -5.38
CA GLN A 124 2.96 -12.66 -5.06
C GLN A 124 2.65 -13.86 -4.17
N LYS A 125 3.16 -15.06 -4.52
CA LYS A 125 2.97 -16.27 -3.70
C LYS A 125 3.61 -16.12 -2.32
N ARG A 126 4.77 -15.49 -2.25
CA ARG A 126 5.52 -15.27 -1.00
C ARG A 126 4.77 -14.30 -0.07
N TYR A 127 4.24 -13.19 -0.60
CA TYR A 127 3.43 -12.22 0.14
C TYR A 127 2.09 -12.79 0.59
N ILE A 128 1.40 -13.59 -0.23
CA ILE A 128 0.15 -14.25 0.17
C ILE A 128 0.38 -15.18 1.36
N ARG A 129 1.48 -15.96 1.34
CA ARG A 129 1.85 -16.82 2.47
C ARG A 129 2.08 -15.99 3.74
N TYR A 130 2.83 -14.89 3.65
CA TYR A 130 3.08 -14.01 4.80
C TYR A 130 1.80 -13.40 5.36
N LEU A 131 0.92 -12.91 4.50
CA LEU A 131 -0.36 -12.34 4.93
C LEU A 131 -1.27 -13.40 5.58
N SER A 132 -1.21 -14.65 5.11
CA SER A 132 -1.90 -15.79 5.72
C SER A 132 -1.33 -16.14 7.10
N ASP A 133 -0.01 -16.22 7.22
CA ASP A 133 0.67 -16.52 8.48
C ASP A 133 0.46 -15.42 9.53
N LEU A 134 0.42 -14.16 9.08
CA LEU A 134 0.09 -13.00 9.91
C LEU A 134 -1.40 -12.94 10.31
N HIS A 135 -2.28 -13.81 9.79
CA HIS A 135 -3.71 -13.77 10.07
C HIS A 135 -4.35 -12.40 9.73
N ALA A 136 -4.04 -11.85 8.55
CA ALA A 136 -4.64 -10.60 8.10
C ALA A 136 -6.18 -10.74 8.00
N PRO A 137 -6.97 -9.72 8.38
CA PRO A 137 -8.42 -9.74 8.20
C PRO A 137 -8.77 -9.65 6.70
N GLY A 138 -9.28 -10.74 6.14
CA GLY A 138 -9.69 -10.84 4.74
C GLY A 138 -8.90 -11.88 3.94
N ASP A 139 -9.25 -12.08 2.67
CA ASP A 139 -8.56 -12.99 1.77
C ASP A 139 -7.54 -12.22 0.89
N PRO A 140 -6.23 -12.28 1.21
CA PRO A 140 -5.20 -11.60 0.43
C PRO A 140 -5.01 -12.20 -0.97
N ALA A 141 -5.31 -13.49 -1.15
CA ALA A 141 -5.26 -14.13 -2.46
C ALA A 141 -6.37 -13.59 -3.37
N TRP A 142 -7.58 -13.41 -2.81
CA TRP A 142 -8.70 -12.80 -3.54
C TRP A 142 -8.37 -11.38 -4.01
N GLN A 143 -7.79 -10.54 -3.14
CA GLN A 143 -7.41 -9.17 -3.52
C GLN A 143 -6.37 -9.14 -4.64
N CYS A 144 -5.40 -10.07 -4.62
CA CYS A 144 -4.42 -10.22 -5.70
C CYS A 144 -5.10 -10.54 -7.04
N ILE A 145 -6.04 -11.50 -7.05
CA ILE A 145 -6.78 -11.90 -8.26
C ILE A 145 -7.59 -10.72 -8.82
N VAL A 146 -8.27 -9.96 -7.96
CA VAL A 146 -9.03 -8.77 -8.37
C VAL A 146 -8.12 -7.70 -8.98
N ALA A 147 -6.95 -7.47 -8.39
CA ALA A 147 -5.97 -6.52 -8.91
C ALA A 147 -5.42 -6.94 -10.27
N GLN A 148 -5.05 -8.22 -10.42
CA GLN A 148 -4.60 -8.79 -11.69
C GLN A 148 -5.70 -8.69 -12.75
N HIS A 149 -6.93 -9.02 -12.41
CA HIS A 149 -8.08 -8.90 -13.31
C HIS A 149 -8.27 -7.44 -13.78
N LYS A 150 -8.22 -6.48 -12.86
CA LYS A 150 -8.31 -5.05 -13.18
C LYS A 150 -7.17 -4.58 -14.08
N TRP A 151 -5.95 -5.04 -13.82
CA TRP A 151 -4.78 -4.71 -14.63
C TRP A 151 -4.91 -5.27 -16.05
N ILE A 152 -5.34 -6.52 -16.21
CA ILE A 152 -5.59 -7.13 -17.53
C ILE A 152 -6.68 -6.38 -18.29
N LEU A 153 -7.78 -6.02 -17.60
CA LEU A 153 -8.85 -5.21 -18.21
C LEU A 153 -8.35 -3.85 -18.67
N GLN A 154 -7.53 -3.17 -17.86
CA GLN A 154 -6.92 -1.90 -18.24
C GLN A 154 -5.99 -2.06 -19.44
N LEU A 155 -5.20 -3.13 -19.50
CA LEU A 155 -4.34 -3.41 -20.65
C LEU A 155 -5.15 -3.59 -21.93
N MET A 156 -6.23 -4.38 -21.87
CA MET A 156 -7.14 -4.55 -23.01
C MET A 156 -7.81 -3.25 -23.44
N GLN A 157 -8.22 -2.42 -22.48
CA GLN A 157 -8.83 -1.13 -22.74
C GLN A 157 -7.83 -0.16 -23.38
N ASN A 158 -6.59 -0.11 -22.88
CA ASN A 158 -5.52 0.70 -23.45
C ASN A 158 -5.22 0.27 -24.90
N CYS A 159 -5.09 -1.04 -25.18
CA CYS A 159 -4.88 -1.52 -26.54
C CYS A 159 -6.04 -1.15 -27.49
N LYS A 160 -7.28 -1.20 -27.00
CA LYS A 160 -8.46 -0.77 -27.76
C LYS A 160 -8.42 0.74 -28.04
N GLU A 161 -8.08 1.55 -27.05
CA GLU A 161 -7.98 3.00 -27.19
C GLU A 161 -6.86 3.41 -28.14
N ASP A 162 -5.70 2.75 -28.05
CA ASP A 162 -4.58 2.94 -28.98
C ASP A 162 -5.00 2.64 -30.42
N PHE A 163 -5.69 1.51 -30.66
CA PHE A 163 -6.18 1.16 -31.99
C PHE A 163 -7.21 2.19 -32.53
N ILE A 164 -8.15 2.63 -31.69
CA ILE A 164 -9.13 3.66 -32.08
C ILE A 164 -8.45 4.98 -32.39
N LYS A 165 -7.41 5.34 -31.62
CA LYS A 165 -6.64 6.56 -31.83
C LYS A 165 -5.87 6.49 -33.14
N GLU A 166 -5.14 5.40 -33.40
CA GLU A 166 -4.45 5.18 -34.68
C GLU A 166 -5.41 5.22 -35.87
N GLN A 167 -6.58 4.59 -35.74
CA GLN A 167 -7.60 4.62 -36.80
C GLN A 167 -8.14 6.04 -37.04
N LYS A 168 -8.40 6.81 -35.98
CA LYS A 168 -8.84 8.22 -36.10
C LYS A 168 -7.74 9.09 -36.72
N ASP A 169 -6.49 8.90 -36.32
CA ASP A 169 -5.36 9.63 -36.86
C ASP A 169 -5.17 9.32 -38.35
N TYR A 170 -5.32 8.06 -38.74
CA TYR A 170 -5.31 7.65 -40.15
C TYR A 170 -6.43 8.32 -40.97
N ILE A 171 -7.67 8.31 -40.46
CA ILE A 171 -8.82 8.96 -41.12
C ILE A 171 -8.61 10.48 -41.22
N ASN A 172 -8.11 11.13 -40.16
CA ASN A 172 -7.81 12.56 -40.16
C ASN A 172 -6.74 12.94 -41.19
N ASN A 173 -5.70 12.10 -41.33
CA ASN A 173 -4.65 12.31 -42.33
C ASN A 173 -5.18 12.11 -43.76
N LEU A 174 -6.09 11.16 -43.99
CA LEU A 174 -6.80 11.00 -45.26
C LEU A 174 -7.66 12.22 -45.59
N ILE A 175 -8.44 12.73 -44.63
CA ILE A 175 -9.27 13.93 -44.82
C ILE A 175 -8.39 15.16 -45.11
N LYS A 176 -7.24 15.30 -44.45
CA LYS A 176 -6.28 16.38 -44.75
C LYS A 176 -5.74 16.26 -46.17
N THR A 177 -5.30 15.08 -46.60
CA THR A 177 -4.78 14.88 -47.95
C THR A 177 -5.83 15.07 -49.03
N GLU A 178 -7.10 14.70 -48.78
CA GLU A 178 -8.20 15.02 -49.69
C GLU A 178 -8.53 16.51 -49.75
N LYS A 179 -8.52 17.20 -48.61
CA LYS A 179 -8.70 18.67 -48.57
C LYS A 179 -7.58 19.38 -49.33
N GLU A 180 -6.32 19.00 -49.12
CA GLU A 180 -5.17 19.56 -49.84
C GLU A 180 -5.21 19.28 -51.35
N LYS A 181 -5.70 18.12 -51.78
CA LYS A 181 -5.95 17.82 -53.20
C LYS A 181 -7.07 18.68 -53.78
N LYS A 182 -8.15 18.89 -53.01
CA LYS A 182 -9.29 19.71 -53.42
C LYS A 182 -8.89 21.19 -53.52
N GLU A 183 -8.06 21.69 -52.60
CA GLU A 183 -7.51 23.05 -52.63
C GLU A 183 -6.51 23.25 -53.78
N ARG A 184 -5.69 22.24 -54.12
CA ARG A 184 -4.85 22.26 -55.33
C ARG A 184 -5.63 22.22 -56.65
N SER A 185 -6.84 21.67 -56.65
CA SER A 185 -7.75 21.70 -57.81
C SER A 185 -8.53 23.02 -57.95
N LEU A 186 -8.43 23.94 -56.96
CA LEU A 186 -9.27 25.13 -56.84
C LEU A 186 -8.53 26.48 -57.04
N VAL A 187 -7.44 26.53 -57.80
CA VAL A 187 -6.81 27.80 -58.21
C VAL A 187 -7.02 28.04 -59.72
N PRO A 188 -7.36 29.26 -60.22
CA PRO A 188 -7.80 30.48 -59.53
C PRO A 188 -9.08 31.15 -60.09
N SER A 189 -9.75 31.92 -59.22
CA SER A 189 -10.80 32.90 -59.52
C SER A 189 -10.44 33.95 -60.59
N SER A 190 -9.14 34.11 -60.92
CA SER A 190 -8.68 34.96 -62.03
C SER A 190 -9.13 34.41 -63.40
N VAL A 191 -9.04 33.08 -63.60
CA VAL A 191 -9.57 32.42 -64.80
C VAL A 191 -11.10 32.54 -64.84
N ARG A 192 -11.73 32.62 -63.67
CA ARG A 192 -13.17 32.83 -63.51
C ARG A 192 -13.58 34.26 -63.87
N GLU A 193 -12.76 35.27 -63.60
CA GLU A 193 -13.01 36.66 -64.04
C GLU A 193 -12.76 36.85 -65.54
N GLU A 194 -11.74 36.23 -66.12
CA GLU A 194 -11.53 36.21 -67.59
C GLU A 194 -12.69 35.53 -68.32
N LEU A 195 -13.19 34.41 -67.80
CA LEU A 195 -14.36 33.72 -68.33
C LEU A 195 -15.64 34.55 -68.17
N LEU A 196 -15.82 35.24 -67.04
CA LEU A 196 -16.98 36.13 -66.84
C LEU A 196 -16.92 37.38 -67.72
N HIS A 197 -15.74 37.97 -67.94
CA HIS A 197 -15.55 39.12 -68.83
C HIS A 197 -15.81 38.77 -70.30
N ASN A 198 -15.30 37.62 -70.76
CA ASN A 198 -15.52 37.14 -72.12
C ASN A 198 -16.97 36.72 -72.37
N VAL A 199 -17.67 36.18 -71.37
CA VAL A 199 -19.10 35.85 -71.45
C VAL A 199 -19.98 37.11 -71.43
N TYR A 200 -19.61 38.16 -70.69
CA TYR A 200 -20.33 39.45 -70.68
C TYR A 200 -20.24 40.17 -72.03
N GLN A 201 -19.05 40.19 -72.65
CA GLN A 201 -18.81 40.76 -74.00
C GLN A 201 -19.62 40.04 -75.09
N PHE A 202 -19.86 38.74 -74.96
CA PHE A 202 -20.61 37.94 -75.92
C PHE A 202 -22.14 38.06 -75.76
N LEU A 203 -22.64 38.24 -74.53
CA LEU A 203 -24.07 38.35 -74.23
C LEU A 203 -24.63 39.77 -74.40
N SER A 204 -23.80 40.80 -74.33
CA SER A 204 -24.19 42.19 -74.56
C SER A 204 -24.28 42.53 -76.05
N GLY A 205 -24.92 41.67 -76.86
CA GLY A 205 -25.15 41.87 -78.30
C GLY A 205 -25.89 43.17 -78.61
N ASN A 206 -25.19 44.30 -78.53
CA ASN A 206 -25.59 45.59 -79.05
C ASN A 206 -25.16 45.63 -80.52
N PRO A 207 -26.12 45.71 -81.45
CA PRO A 207 -25.84 45.81 -82.87
C PRO A 207 -25.45 47.26 -83.24
N VAL A 208 -24.71 47.33 -84.34
CA VAL A 208 -24.14 48.49 -85.05
C VAL A 208 -24.97 49.78 -84.97
N VAL A 209 -24.30 50.93 -84.75
CA VAL A 209 -24.77 52.24 -85.25
C VAL A 209 -23.87 52.66 -86.40
N VAL A 210 -24.47 52.69 -87.59
CA VAL A 210 -24.01 53.41 -88.78
C VAL A 210 -24.74 54.74 -88.78
N ASP A 211 -24.02 55.86 -88.94
CA ASP A 211 -24.44 57.06 -89.70
C ASP A 211 -23.20 57.97 -89.84
N PHE A 212 -22.52 58.00 -90.99
CA PHE A 212 -22.76 58.87 -92.17
C PHE A 212 -22.79 60.39 -91.88
N ASN A 213 -21.70 61.08 -92.24
CA ASN A 213 -21.68 62.44 -92.78
C ASN A 213 -20.51 62.49 -93.78
N LEU A 214 -20.77 62.27 -95.06
CA LEU A 214 -21.00 63.28 -96.11
C LEU A 214 -19.82 64.26 -96.30
N THR A 215 -19.18 64.08 -97.45
CA THR A 215 -18.30 64.98 -98.20
C THR A 215 -18.78 66.44 -98.25
N THR A 216 -17.86 67.40 -98.16
CA THR A 216 -17.75 68.54 -99.10
C THR A 216 -16.48 69.35 -98.82
N GLY A 217 -15.75 69.73 -99.87
CA GLY A 217 -14.87 70.91 -99.88
C GLY A 217 -13.41 70.63 -100.17
#